data_AF-A0A660MWJ7-F1
#
_entry.id   AF-A0A660MWJ7-F1
#
_cell.length_a   1.000
_cell.length_b   1.000
_cell.length_c   1.000
_cell.angle_alpha   90.00
_cell.angle_beta   90.00
_cell.angle_gamma   90.00
#
_symmetry.space_group_name_H-M   'P 1'
#
loop_
_entity.id
_entity.type
_entity.pdbx_description
1 polymer ?
#
loop_
_entity_poly.entity_id
_entity_poly.type
_entity_poly.pdbx_seq_one_letter_code
_entity_poly.pdbx_strand_id
1 'polypeptide(L)'
;MKDYFDELDKEIDSLSAISQQKDDIINTHILFNEGLDGTTENLEREKKLANNFNKKSPKKTNNKNLEDEEIRGKFISKFPETKFYLPTLREGYTRYIPIGGNNETGAKNMGMVQYKNDILLIDCGVQFADADMLGVNYSIPDVSFLTKYKKNIKGFLITHAHLDHIGSLKHVYPALGCPPLYGTKFTIGLIRKQLEEAGILDK
;
A
#
# COMPACT_ATOMS: atom_id res chain seq x y z
N MET A 1 52.29 -19.39 -4.78
CA MET A 1 52.14 -18.23 -3.86
C MET A 1 51.61 -17.01 -4.63
N LYS A 2 52.18 -16.69 -5.81
CA LYS A 2 51.64 -15.66 -6.72
C LYS A 2 50.19 -15.95 -7.17
N ASP A 3 49.90 -17.20 -7.50
CA ASP A 3 48.56 -17.61 -7.97
C ASP A 3 47.46 -17.43 -6.91
N TYR A 4 47.82 -17.48 -5.62
CA TYR A 4 46.87 -17.28 -4.51
C TYR A 4 46.53 -15.80 -4.31
N PHE A 5 47.48 -14.90 -4.57
CA PHE A 5 47.22 -13.46 -4.54
C PHE A 5 46.42 -13.01 -5.77
N ASP A 6 46.69 -13.58 -6.94
CA ASP A 6 45.91 -13.30 -8.15
C ASP A 6 44.45 -13.78 -8.05
N GLU A 7 44.18 -14.82 -7.24
CA GLU A 7 42.82 -15.31 -6.97
C GLU A 7 42.09 -14.44 -5.95
N LEU A 8 42.80 -13.92 -4.95
CA LEU A 8 42.29 -12.97 -3.97
C LEU A 8 41.94 -11.60 -4.61
N ASP A 9 42.78 -11.13 -5.52
CA ASP A 9 42.56 -9.86 -6.24
C ASP A 9 41.31 -9.95 -7.13
N LYS A 10 41.05 -11.09 -7.77
CA LYS A 10 39.80 -11.33 -8.51
C LYS A 10 38.57 -11.35 -7.63
N GLU A 11 38.69 -11.88 -6.41
CA GLU A 11 37.59 -11.92 -5.43
C GLU A 11 37.29 -10.50 -4.91
N ILE A 12 38.33 -9.68 -4.67
CA ILE A 12 38.22 -8.27 -4.30
C ILE A 12 37.61 -7.42 -5.43
N ASP A 13 37.99 -7.67 -6.69
CA ASP A 13 37.40 -7.02 -7.85
C ASP A 13 35.93 -7.40 -8.05
N SER A 14 35.54 -8.64 -7.71
CA SER A 14 34.13 -9.05 -7.73
C SER A 14 33.31 -8.36 -6.64
N LEU A 15 33.90 -8.13 -5.46
CA LEU A 15 33.27 -7.42 -4.35
C LEU A 15 33.16 -5.91 -4.63
N SER A 16 34.11 -5.32 -5.34
CA SER A 16 34.06 -3.91 -5.77
C SER A 16 32.98 -3.68 -6.84
N ALA A 17 32.80 -4.63 -7.76
CA ALA A 17 31.69 -4.61 -8.73
C ALA A 17 30.32 -4.74 -8.05
N ILE A 18 30.20 -5.57 -7.01
CA ILE A 18 28.98 -5.67 -6.18
C ILE A 18 28.73 -4.37 -5.39
N SER A 19 29.80 -3.67 -4.97
CA SER A 19 29.69 -2.35 -4.33
C SER A 19 29.24 -1.27 -5.31
N GLN A 20 29.74 -1.27 -6.55
CA GLN A 20 29.26 -0.36 -7.61
C GLN A 20 27.79 -0.64 -7.98
N GLN A 21 27.39 -1.91 -7.97
CA GLN A 21 25.99 -2.29 -8.18
C GLN A 21 25.09 -1.90 -6.99
N LYS A 22 25.62 -1.84 -5.76
CA LYS A 22 24.96 -1.24 -4.59
C LYS A 22 24.77 0.26 -4.73
N ASP A 23 25.76 0.98 -5.26
CA ASP A 23 25.66 2.43 -5.50
C ASP A 23 24.59 2.74 -6.55
N ASP A 24 24.39 1.88 -7.55
CA ASP A 24 23.29 2.00 -8.52
C ASP A 24 21.89 1.70 -7.92
N ILE A 25 21.83 0.79 -6.93
CA ILE A 25 20.59 0.48 -6.20
C ILE A 25 20.24 1.60 -5.22
N ILE A 26 21.24 2.18 -4.55
CA ILE A 26 21.09 3.32 -3.62
C ILE A 26 20.72 4.60 -4.39
N ASN A 27 21.15 4.76 -5.64
CA ASN A 27 20.82 5.92 -6.47
C ASN A 27 19.44 5.89 -7.13
N THR A 28 18.57 4.91 -6.82
CA THR A 28 17.15 4.99 -7.23
C THR A 28 16.36 5.83 -6.22
N HIS A 29 16.80 7.08 -6.01
CA HIS A 29 16.03 8.13 -5.36
C HIS A 29 15.25 8.89 -6.43
N ILE A 30 13.93 8.76 -6.44
CA ILE A 30 13.07 9.76 -7.07
C ILE A 30 12.20 10.37 -5.98
N LEU A 31 12.58 11.58 -5.58
CA LEU A 31 11.77 12.48 -4.78
C LEU A 31 10.70 13.04 -5.71
N PHE A 32 9.45 12.60 -5.58
CA PHE A 32 8.31 13.36 -6.08
C PHE A 32 7.75 14.17 -4.93
N ASN A 33 8.37 15.33 -4.69
CA ASN A 33 7.76 16.40 -3.89
C ASN A 33 8.37 17.75 -4.30
N GLU A 34 8.17 18.15 -5.54
CA GLU A 34 8.27 19.55 -5.93
C GLU A 34 6.87 20.01 -6.37
N GLY A 35 6.28 20.94 -5.61
CA GLY A 35 5.07 21.65 -6.03
C GLY A 35 3.80 21.44 -5.20
N LEU A 36 3.87 21.55 -3.86
CA LEU A 36 2.71 21.92 -3.05
C LEU A 36 3.14 22.87 -1.92
N ASP A 37 3.56 24.05 -2.35
CA ASP A 37 3.91 25.16 -1.49
C ASP A 37 2.62 25.65 -0.85
N GLY A 38 2.51 25.48 0.48
CA GLY A 38 1.37 25.89 1.26
C GLY A 38 1.19 27.40 1.28
N THR A 39 0.41 27.93 0.35
CA THR A 39 -0.15 29.27 0.46
C THR A 39 -1.54 29.21 1.10
N THR A 40 -1.84 30.22 1.91
CA THR A 40 -3.06 30.39 2.69
C THR A 40 -4.36 30.40 1.87
N GLU A 41 -4.27 30.57 0.54
CA GLU A 41 -5.42 30.54 -0.38
C GLU A 41 -6.02 29.14 -0.57
N ASN A 42 -5.24 28.06 -0.42
CA ASN A 42 -5.76 26.69 -0.61
C ASN A 42 -6.65 26.22 0.57
N LEU A 43 -6.38 26.71 1.79
CA LEU A 43 -7.21 26.42 2.97
C LEU A 43 -8.63 27.03 2.89
N GLU A 44 -8.80 28.14 2.17
CA GLU A 44 -10.12 28.74 1.97
C GLU A 44 -10.92 28.06 0.85
N ARG A 45 -10.24 27.51 -0.17
CA ARG A 45 -10.87 26.68 -1.22
C ARG A 45 -11.41 25.37 -0.67
N GLU A 46 -10.64 24.66 0.16
CA GLU A 46 -11.09 23.40 0.79
C GLU A 46 -12.29 23.62 1.73
N LYS A 47 -12.32 24.73 2.48
CA LYS A 47 -13.45 25.08 3.35
C LYS A 47 -14.72 25.44 2.55
N LYS A 48 -14.60 26.08 1.38
CA LYS A 48 -15.74 26.37 0.49
C LYS A 48 -16.30 25.11 -0.18
N LEU A 49 -15.43 24.16 -0.55
CA LEU A 49 -15.84 22.87 -1.13
C LEU A 49 -16.58 22.01 -0.10
N ALA A 50 -16.08 21.90 1.14
CA ALA A 50 -16.75 21.15 2.21
C ALA A 50 -18.14 21.71 2.56
N ASN A 51 -18.33 23.04 2.50
CA ASN A 51 -19.61 23.67 2.82
C ASN A 51 -20.67 23.52 1.72
N ASN A 52 -20.28 23.32 0.46
CA ASN A 52 -21.22 23.14 -0.65
C ASN A 52 -21.76 21.70 -0.79
N PHE A 53 -21.08 20.70 -0.22
CA PHE A 53 -21.57 19.32 -0.23
C PHE A 53 -22.72 19.05 0.77
N ASN A 54 -22.95 19.95 1.73
CA ASN A 54 -23.92 19.74 2.81
C ASN A 54 -25.33 20.32 2.53
N LYS A 55 -25.64 20.69 1.28
CA LYS A 55 -26.96 21.20 0.87
C LYS A 55 -27.51 20.45 -0.34
N LYS A 56 -27.87 19.17 -0.17
CA LYS A 56 -28.92 18.48 -0.94
C LYS A 56 -29.10 17.03 -0.44
N SER A 57 -29.90 16.88 0.61
CA SER A 57 -30.55 15.60 0.92
C SER A 57 -32.01 15.69 0.49
N PRO A 58 -32.58 14.73 -0.26
CA PRO A 58 -34.00 14.72 -0.58
C PRO A 58 -34.83 14.44 0.69
N LYS A 59 -35.97 15.12 0.85
CA LYS A 59 -36.92 14.88 1.94
C LYS A 59 -37.43 13.42 1.87
N LYS A 60 -37.18 12.62 2.92
CA LYS A 60 -37.78 11.30 3.11
C LYS A 60 -39.27 11.43 3.43
N THR A 61 -40.12 10.93 2.56
CA THR A 61 -41.51 10.57 2.85
C THR A 61 -41.54 9.31 3.71
N ASN A 62 -42.21 9.37 4.86
CA ASN A 62 -42.40 8.28 5.79
C ASN A 62 -43.44 7.28 5.26
N ASN A 63 -43.02 6.03 5.06
CA ASN A 63 -43.86 4.86 5.29
C ASN A 63 -42.92 3.73 5.74
N LYS A 64 -42.91 3.45 7.04
CA LYS A 64 -42.09 2.40 7.66
C LYS A 64 -42.94 1.14 7.80
N ASN A 65 -42.58 0.08 7.07
CA ASN A 65 -43.01 -1.28 7.40
C ASN A 65 -42.07 -1.80 8.50
N LEU A 66 -42.63 -2.12 9.66
CA LEU A 66 -41.92 -2.50 10.88
C LEU A 66 -41.29 -3.91 10.82
N GLU A 67 -41.66 -4.71 9.82
CA GLU A 67 -41.26 -6.13 9.70
C GLU A 67 -39.89 -6.32 9.00
N ASP A 68 -39.48 -5.38 8.14
CA ASP A 68 -38.19 -5.46 7.42
C ASP A 68 -36.98 -5.10 8.30
N GLU A 69 -37.17 -4.29 9.34
CA GLU A 69 -36.08 -3.93 10.28
C GLU A 69 -35.69 -5.09 11.20
N GLU A 70 -36.64 -5.97 11.55
CA GLU A 70 -36.37 -7.09 12.47
C GLU A 70 -35.52 -8.19 11.81
N ILE A 71 -35.72 -8.41 10.50
CA ILE A 71 -34.90 -9.34 9.69
C ILE A 71 -33.48 -8.79 9.52
N ARG A 72 -33.35 -7.46 9.31
CA ARG A 72 -32.05 -6.77 9.18
C ARG A 72 -31.28 -6.73 10.49
N GLY A 73 -31.97 -6.61 11.63
CA GLY A 73 -31.37 -6.61 12.97
C GLY A 73 -30.77 -7.96 13.38
N LYS A 74 -31.26 -9.08 12.83
CA LYS A 74 -30.72 -10.43 13.13
C LYS A 74 -29.39 -10.75 12.46
N PHE A 75 -29.04 -10.04 11.38
CA PHE A 75 -27.78 -10.25 10.62
C PHE A 75 -26.73 -9.16 10.85
N ILE A 76 -26.93 -8.27 11.83
CA ILE A 76 -25.83 -7.45 12.32
C ILE A 76 -24.89 -8.39 13.06
N SER A 77 -23.76 -8.66 12.42
CA SER A 77 -22.77 -9.60 12.90
C SER A 77 -22.42 -9.31 14.35
N LYS A 78 -22.51 -10.34 15.21
CA LYS A 78 -22.06 -10.30 16.61
C LYS A 78 -20.55 -10.12 16.76
N PHE A 79 -19.84 -9.72 15.70
CA PHE A 79 -18.45 -9.31 15.84
C PHE A 79 -18.46 -7.96 16.55
N PRO A 80 -17.89 -7.85 17.77
CA PRO A 80 -17.67 -6.54 18.35
C PRO A 80 -16.91 -5.69 17.33
N GLU A 81 -17.18 -4.39 17.25
CA GLU A 81 -16.35 -3.46 16.47
C GLU A 81 -14.91 -3.56 16.99
N THR A 82 -14.14 -4.50 16.43
CA THR A 82 -12.73 -4.66 16.76
C THR A 82 -12.06 -3.47 16.11
N LYS A 83 -11.83 -2.42 16.91
CA LYS A 83 -10.89 -1.37 16.52
C LYS A 83 -9.55 -2.07 16.32
N PHE A 84 -9.23 -2.44 15.08
CA PHE A 84 -7.98 -3.09 14.73
C PHE A 84 -6.86 -2.05 14.94
N TYR A 85 -6.28 -2.01 16.13
CA TYR A 85 -5.12 -1.19 16.45
C TYR A 85 -3.87 -2.05 16.51
N LEU A 86 -2.76 -1.50 16.01
CA LEU A 86 -1.47 -2.12 16.21
C LEU A 86 -1.16 -2.01 17.72
N PRO A 87 -0.99 -3.13 18.45
CA PRO A 87 -0.61 -3.07 19.85
C PRO A 87 0.75 -2.38 19.99
N THR A 88 1.06 -1.85 21.18
CA THR A 88 2.36 -1.23 21.43
C THR A 88 3.48 -2.24 21.16
N LEU A 89 4.49 -1.82 20.39
CA LEU A 89 5.66 -2.64 20.11
C LEU A 89 6.68 -2.45 21.26
N ARG A 90 7.24 -3.56 21.76
CA ARG A 90 8.30 -3.49 22.78
C ARG A 90 9.55 -2.85 22.20
N GLU A 91 10.29 -2.11 23.02
CA GLU A 91 11.53 -1.49 22.60
C GLU A 91 12.55 -2.54 22.15
N GLY A 92 13.23 -2.28 21.04
CA GLY A 92 14.21 -3.20 20.44
C GLY A 92 13.62 -4.33 19.59
N TYR A 93 12.29 -4.50 19.55
CA TYR A 93 11.64 -5.53 18.75
C TYR A 93 11.24 -5.02 17.36
N THR A 94 11.26 -5.93 16.39
CA THR A 94 10.65 -5.76 15.08
C THR A 94 9.36 -6.58 15.03
N ARG A 95 8.33 -6.02 14.42
CA ARG A 95 7.07 -6.72 14.14
C ARG A 95 6.96 -6.97 12.65
N TYR A 96 6.63 -8.20 12.29
CA TYR A 96 6.17 -8.54 10.96
C TYR A 96 4.69 -8.93 11.02
N ILE A 97 3.86 -8.33 10.17
CA ILE A 97 2.47 -8.73 9.96
C ILE A 97 2.30 -9.09 8.49
N PRO A 98 1.96 -10.34 8.15
CA PRO A 98 1.45 -10.65 6.83
C PRO A 98 0.02 -10.15 6.71
N ILE A 99 -0.23 -9.28 5.74
CA ILE A 99 -1.55 -8.68 5.47
C ILE A 99 -2.32 -9.54 4.45
N GLY A 100 -1.61 -10.10 3.47
CA GLY A 100 -2.14 -11.03 2.48
C GLY A 100 -1.01 -11.88 1.90
N GLY A 101 -1.35 -13.00 1.25
CA GLY A 101 -0.33 -13.93 0.76
C GLY A 101 -0.31 -15.31 1.44
N ASN A 102 -0.83 -15.40 2.67
CA ASN A 102 -0.69 -16.59 3.51
C ASN A 102 -1.87 -17.54 3.36
N ASN A 103 -1.59 -18.82 3.11
CA ASN A 103 -2.58 -19.90 2.96
C ASN A 103 -3.63 -19.64 1.86
N GLU A 104 -3.29 -18.83 0.86
CA GLU A 104 -4.14 -18.52 -0.30
C GLU A 104 -3.39 -18.95 -1.58
N THR A 105 -4.07 -19.57 -2.55
CA THR A 105 -3.47 -19.85 -3.87
C THR A 105 -3.72 -18.65 -4.79
N GLY A 106 -2.67 -18.09 -5.39
CA GLY A 106 -2.75 -16.89 -6.24
C GLY A 106 -2.86 -15.59 -5.46
N ALA A 107 -2.11 -15.48 -4.37
CA ALA A 107 -2.45 -14.64 -3.24
C ALA A 107 -2.09 -13.14 -3.37
N LYS A 108 -2.92 -12.31 -2.74
CA LYS A 108 -2.78 -10.85 -2.60
C LYS A 108 -1.59 -10.48 -1.70
N ASN A 109 -0.37 -10.78 -2.14
CA ASN A 109 0.84 -10.68 -1.31
C ASN A 109 1.03 -9.26 -0.80
N MET A 110 1.08 -9.13 0.52
CA MET A 110 1.38 -7.88 1.19
C MET A 110 1.89 -8.17 2.60
N GLY A 111 3.05 -7.64 2.92
CA GLY A 111 3.66 -7.71 4.24
C GLY A 111 3.85 -6.32 4.85
N MET A 112 3.88 -6.27 6.18
CA MET A 112 4.25 -5.07 6.93
C MET A 112 5.39 -5.42 7.88
N VAL A 113 6.47 -4.66 7.81
CA VAL A 113 7.53 -4.64 8.80
C VAL A 113 7.43 -3.34 9.58
N GLN A 114 7.39 -3.43 10.90
CA GLN A 114 7.39 -2.28 11.79
C GLN A 114 8.60 -2.36 12.74
N TYR A 115 9.36 -1.28 12.81
CA TYR A 115 10.39 -1.08 13.82
C TYR A 115 10.20 0.29 14.45
N LYS A 116 10.09 0.32 15.80
CA LYS A 116 9.67 1.53 16.53
C LYS A 116 8.36 2.09 15.95
N ASN A 117 8.39 3.33 15.49
CA ASN A 117 7.26 4.04 14.90
C ASN A 117 7.25 3.99 13.37
N ASP A 118 8.22 3.33 12.75
CA ASP A 118 8.37 3.32 11.30
C ASP A 118 7.83 2.02 10.72
N ILE A 119 7.13 2.13 9.60
CA ILE A 119 6.49 1.03 8.89
C ILE A 119 7.02 0.97 7.47
N LEU A 120 7.48 -0.20 7.05
CA LEU A 120 7.78 -0.54 5.67
C LEU A 120 6.77 -1.58 5.19
N LEU A 121 6.18 -1.33 4.04
CA LEU A 121 5.28 -2.28 3.38
C LEU A 121 6.06 -3.06 2.33
N ILE A 122 5.73 -4.34 2.16
CA ILE A 122 6.38 -5.22 1.19
C ILE A 122 5.29 -5.74 0.26
N ASP A 123 5.41 -5.42 -1.02
CA ASP A 123 4.43 -5.75 -2.06
C ASP A 123 2.99 -5.26 -1.77
N CYS A 124 2.13 -5.41 -2.76
CA CYS A 124 0.70 -5.07 -2.71
C CYS A 124 -0.03 -5.74 -3.90
N GLY A 125 -0.23 -7.05 -3.79
CA GLY A 125 -0.80 -7.92 -4.83
C GLY A 125 -2.31 -8.00 -4.89
N VAL A 126 -2.84 -8.52 -6.00
CA VAL A 126 -4.23 -9.00 -6.11
C VAL A 126 -4.29 -10.52 -5.97
N GLN A 127 -5.47 -11.02 -5.60
CA GLN A 127 -5.83 -12.41 -5.80
C GLN A 127 -6.96 -12.52 -6.81
N PHE A 128 -6.76 -13.31 -7.87
CA PHE A 128 -7.78 -13.54 -8.88
C PHE A 128 -8.96 -14.32 -8.28
N ALA A 129 -10.16 -14.00 -8.75
CA ALA A 129 -11.37 -14.67 -8.33
C ALA A 129 -11.43 -16.11 -8.88
N ASP A 130 -11.94 -17.03 -8.07
CA ASP A 130 -12.20 -18.41 -8.50
C ASP A 130 -13.42 -18.47 -9.43
N ALA A 131 -13.56 -19.58 -10.16
CA ALA A 131 -14.61 -19.74 -11.17
C ALA A 131 -16.05 -19.68 -10.61
N ASP A 132 -16.22 -19.91 -9.31
CA ASP A 132 -17.49 -19.85 -8.58
C ASP A 132 -17.81 -18.44 -8.03
N MET A 133 -16.86 -17.51 -8.05
CA MET A 133 -17.03 -16.13 -7.59
C MET A 133 -17.62 -15.23 -8.69
N LEU A 134 -18.89 -15.46 -9.05
CA LEU A 134 -19.58 -14.73 -10.10
C LEU A 134 -19.63 -13.21 -9.83
N GLY A 135 -19.16 -12.42 -10.79
CA GLY A 135 -19.18 -10.95 -10.75
C GLY A 135 -17.98 -10.30 -10.05
N VAL A 136 -17.05 -11.08 -9.49
CA VAL A 136 -15.79 -10.59 -8.92
C VAL A 136 -14.65 -10.80 -9.91
N ASN A 137 -13.80 -9.79 -10.12
CA ASN A 137 -12.61 -9.94 -10.96
C ASN A 137 -11.39 -10.40 -10.14
N TYR A 138 -11.16 -9.73 -9.01
CA TYR A 138 -10.05 -10.01 -8.09
C TYR A 138 -10.35 -9.40 -6.72
N SER A 139 -9.66 -9.89 -5.69
CA SER A 139 -9.66 -9.33 -4.33
C SER A 139 -8.32 -8.63 -4.02
N ILE A 140 -8.35 -7.74 -3.03
CA ILE A 140 -7.21 -6.88 -2.62
C ILE A 140 -6.96 -7.03 -1.11
N PRO A 141 -5.77 -6.71 -0.58
CA PRO A 141 -5.50 -6.76 0.85
C PRO A 141 -6.26 -5.68 1.62
N ASP A 142 -6.77 -6.02 2.81
CA ASP A 142 -7.42 -5.07 3.69
C ASP A 142 -6.39 -4.23 4.45
N VAL A 143 -6.25 -2.98 4.06
CA VAL A 143 -5.33 -2.00 4.65
C VAL A 143 -6.04 -0.99 5.56
N SER A 144 -7.30 -1.23 5.91
CA SER A 144 -8.11 -0.29 6.70
C SER A 144 -7.42 0.09 8.02
N PHE A 145 -6.74 -0.86 8.67
CA PHE A 145 -6.02 -0.61 9.92
C PHE A 145 -4.78 0.29 9.76
N LEU A 146 -4.20 0.38 8.56
CA LEU A 146 -3.01 1.20 8.25
C LEU A 146 -3.36 2.66 7.97
N THR A 147 -4.61 2.97 7.65
CA THR A 147 -5.04 4.33 7.30
C THR A 147 -4.81 5.38 8.40
N LYS A 148 -4.72 4.97 9.66
CA LYS A 148 -4.36 5.84 10.79
C LYS A 148 -2.86 6.00 11.02
N TYR A 149 -2.04 5.17 10.37
CA TYR A 149 -0.59 5.14 10.48
C TYR A 149 0.11 5.66 9.21
N LYS A 150 -0.58 6.38 8.32
CA LYS A 150 0.01 6.89 7.06
C LYS A 150 1.34 7.62 7.27
N LYS A 151 1.44 8.45 8.31
CA LYS A 151 2.66 9.20 8.65
C LYS A 151 3.84 8.31 9.10
N ASN A 152 3.53 7.10 9.55
CA ASN A 152 4.51 6.10 9.98
C ASN A 152 5.05 5.28 8.80
N ILE A 153 4.31 5.21 7.69
CA ILE A 153 4.69 4.46 6.50
C ILE A 153 5.82 5.20 5.78
N LYS A 154 6.98 4.57 5.68
CA LYS A 154 8.17 5.12 5.00
C LYS A 154 8.21 4.79 3.52
N GLY A 155 7.50 3.76 3.10
CA GLY A 155 7.41 3.37 1.70
C GLY A 155 6.95 1.94 1.52
N PHE A 156 6.89 1.54 0.25
CA PHE A 156 6.79 0.16 -0.17
C PHE A 156 8.11 -0.32 -0.74
N LEU A 157 8.49 -1.54 -0.39
CA LEU A 157 9.48 -2.33 -1.10
C LEU A 157 8.75 -3.32 -2.00
N ILE A 158 8.91 -3.17 -3.31
CA ILE A 158 8.30 -4.07 -4.29
C ILE A 158 9.34 -5.03 -4.83
N THR A 159 9.08 -6.32 -4.66
CA THR A 159 10.01 -7.40 -5.01
C THR A 159 10.13 -7.57 -6.52
N HIS A 160 8.99 -7.71 -7.21
CA HIS A 160 8.93 -7.90 -8.66
C HIS A 160 7.55 -7.50 -9.22
N ALA A 161 7.38 -7.61 -10.53
CA ALA A 161 6.28 -6.97 -11.25
C ALA A 161 5.10 -7.89 -11.62
N HIS A 162 4.91 -9.01 -10.91
CA HIS A 162 3.71 -9.82 -11.11
C HIS A 162 2.49 -9.21 -10.41
N LEU A 163 1.29 -9.48 -10.95
CA LEU A 163 0.05 -8.86 -10.48
C LEU A 163 -0.31 -9.25 -9.03
N ASP A 164 0.10 -10.43 -8.59
CA ASP A 164 0.03 -10.89 -7.21
C ASP A 164 1.05 -10.20 -6.28
N HIS A 165 1.85 -9.25 -6.78
CA HIS A 165 2.74 -8.39 -6.00
C HIS A 165 2.50 -6.88 -6.21
N ILE A 166 1.94 -6.46 -7.36
CA ILE A 166 1.71 -5.02 -7.65
C ILE A 166 0.25 -4.67 -7.96
N GLY A 167 -0.61 -5.66 -8.22
CA GLY A 167 -1.92 -5.44 -8.82
C GLY A 167 -2.88 -4.59 -8.00
N SER A 168 -2.68 -4.53 -6.67
CA SER A 168 -3.54 -3.78 -5.76
C SER A 168 -3.05 -2.35 -5.51
N LEU A 169 -1.86 -1.97 -6.02
CA LEU A 169 -1.29 -0.65 -5.77
C LEU A 169 -2.23 0.47 -6.22
N LYS A 170 -2.88 0.36 -7.38
CA LYS A 170 -3.87 1.34 -7.84
C LYS A 170 -5.01 1.62 -6.84
N HIS A 171 -5.31 0.68 -5.95
CA HIS A 171 -6.35 0.86 -4.93
C HIS A 171 -5.77 1.30 -3.59
N VAL A 172 -4.68 0.66 -3.17
CA VAL A 172 -4.08 0.80 -1.84
C VAL A 172 -3.17 2.03 -1.73
N TYR A 173 -2.41 2.33 -2.79
CA TYR A 173 -1.43 3.42 -2.81
C TYR A 173 -2.03 4.79 -2.48
N PRO A 174 -3.12 5.26 -3.15
CA PRO A 174 -3.75 6.53 -2.78
C PRO A 174 -4.41 6.47 -1.41
N ALA A 175 -4.97 5.32 -1.01
CA ALA A 175 -5.59 5.14 0.30
C ALA A 175 -4.58 5.35 1.46
N LEU A 176 -3.30 5.07 1.23
CA LEU A 176 -2.22 5.25 2.21
C LEU A 176 -1.44 6.56 2.08
N GLY A 177 -1.87 7.46 1.18
CA GLY A 177 -1.26 8.78 1.02
C GLY A 177 -0.02 8.79 0.12
N CYS A 178 0.08 7.85 -0.82
CA CYS A 178 1.13 7.80 -1.84
C CYS A 178 2.57 7.83 -1.27
N PRO A 179 2.93 6.93 -0.33
CA PRO A 179 4.28 6.88 0.22
C PRO A 179 5.30 6.44 -0.85
N PRO A 180 6.61 6.68 -0.68
CA PRO A 180 7.61 6.28 -1.68
C PRO A 180 7.55 4.80 -2.09
N LEU A 181 7.80 4.52 -3.37
CA LEU A 181 7.90 3.15 -3.92
C LEU A 181 9.35 2.84 -4.27
N TYR A 182 9.86 1.72 -3.74
CA TYR A 182 11.20 1.20 -4.02
C TYR A 182 11.09 -0.13 -4.74
N GLY A 183 11.89 -0.32 -5.78
CA GLY A 183 11.90 -1.55 -6.58
C GLY A 183 12.83 -1.41 -7.77
N THR A 184 12.95 -2.47 -8.57
CA THR A 184 13.77 -2.43 -9.79
C THR A 184 13.18 -1.49 -10.83
N LYS A 185 13.99 -0.99 -11.77
CA LYS A 185 13.55 -0.10 -12.85
C LYS A 185 12.38 -0.67 -13.65
N PHE A 186 12.40 -1.96 -13.94
CA PHE A 186 11.33 -2.65 -14.65
C PHE A 186 10.03 -2.67 -13.84
N THR A 187 10.11 -3.05 -12.57
CA THR A 187 8.96 -3.07 -11.66
C THR A 187 8.33 -1.69 -11.49
N ILE A 188 9.14 -0.66 -11.23
CA ILE A 188 8.64 0.72 -11.09
C ILE A 188 8.04 1.23 -12.41
N GLY A 189 8.62 0.88 -13.56
CA GLY A 189 8.06 1.23 -14.87
C GLY A 189 6.65 0.66 -15.09
N LEU A 190 6.43 -0.60 -14.73
CA LEU A 190 5.11 -1.24 -14.82
C LEU A 190 4.11 -0.66 -13.82
N ILE A 191 4.54 -0.38 -12.59
CA ILE A 191 3.69 0.27 -11.59
C ILE A 191 3.28 1.66 -12.06
N ARG A 192 4.23 2.46 -12.58
CA ARG A 192 3.94 3.80 -13.10
C ARG A 192 2.83 3.75 -14.14
N LYS A 193 2.97 2.89 -15.15
CA LYS A 193 1.96 2.70 -16.19
C LYS A 193 0.59 2.34 -15.59
N GLN A 194 0.56 1.42 -14.62
CA GLN A 194 -0.68 1.03 -13.95
C GLN A 194 -1.34 2.19 -13.19
N LEU A 195 -0.55 3.03 -12.50
CA LEU A 195 -1.06 4.19 -11.75
C LEU A 195 -1.51 5.33 -12.68
N GLU A 196 -0.84 5.54 -13.81
CA GLU A 196 -1.26 6.47 -14.87
C GLU A 196 -2.58 6.02 -15.51
N GLU A 197 -2.72 4.73 -15.83
CA GLU A 197 -3.98 4.15 -16.34
C GLU A 197 -5.14 4.28 -15.35
N ALA A 198 -4.85 4.26 -14.05
CA ALA A 198 -5.81 4.48 -12.99
C ALA A 198 -6.12 5.97 -12.71
N GLY A 199 -5.44 6.91 -13.38
CA GLY A 199 -5.60 8.34 -13.16
C GLY A 199 -5.09 8.84 -11.79
N ILE A 200 -4.14 8.11 -11.19
CA ILE A 200 -3.54 8.45 -9.89
C ILE A 200 -2.30 9.32 -10.05
N LEU A 201 -1.57 9.11 -11.14
CA LEU A 201 -0.45 9.97 -11.55
C LEU A 201 -0.90 10.81 -12.74
N ASP A 202 -0.60 12.10 -12.68
CA ASP A 202 -0.74 12.98 -13.85
C ASP A 202 0.29 12.60 -14.91
N LYS A 203 -0.11 12.71 -16.18
CA LYS A 203 0.73 12.39 -17.35
C LYS A 203 1.77 13.47 -17.64
#